data_AF-A0A223ECC1-F1
#
_entry.id   AF-A0A223ECC1-F1
#
_cell.length_a   1.000
_cell.length_b   1.000
_cell.length_c   1.000
_cell.angle_alpha   90.00
_cell.angle_beta   90.00
_cell.angle_gamma   90.00
#
_symmetry.space_group_name_H-M   'P 1'
#
loop_
_entity.id
_entity.type
_entity.pdbx_description
1 polymer ?
#
loop_
_entity_poly.entity_id
_entity_poly.type
_entity_poly.pdbx_seq_one_letter_code
_entity_poly.pdbx_strand_id
1 'polypeptide(L)' 'MSLYEELPDDLLAGFFMEISKNIKKGILSEAMYYEIGLIKRAANKRGLSEMNLRAIYLRTYKVNISP' A
#
# COMPACT_ATOMS: atom_id res chain seq x y z
N MET A 1 -4.92 -17.07 -3.82
CA MET A 1 -5.16 -15.85 -3.02
C MET A 1 -3.82 -15.22 -2.71
N SER A 2 -3.70 -13.89 -2.77
CA SER A 2 -2.50 -13.20 -2.27
C SER A 2 -2.74 -12.74 -0.84
N LEU A 3 -1.70 -12.67 -0.01
CA LEU A 3 -1.77 -12.13 1.36
C LEU A 3 -2.52 -10.79 1.41
N TYR A 4 -2.29 -9.91 0.43
CA TYR A 4 -2.92 -8.59 0.34
C TYR A 4 -4.44 -8.62 0.22
N GLU A 5 -5.04 -9.72 -0.25
CA GLU A 5 -6.49 -9.86 -0.36
C GLU A 5 -7.15 -10.04 1.02
N GLU A 6 -6.39 -10.51 2.01
CA GLU A 6 -6.85 -10.81 3.37
C GLU A 6 -6.50 -9.70 4.37
N LEU A 7 -5.56 -8.80 4.02
CA LEU A 7 -5.14 -7.73 4.91
C LEU A 7 -6.25 -6.68 5.13
N PRO A 8 -6.40 -6.15 6.36
CA PRO A 8 -7.09 -4.88 6.60
C PRO A 8 -6.63 -3.75 5.68
N ASP A 9 -7.52 -2.82 5.36
CA ASP A 9 -7.27 -1.74 4.39
C ASP A 9 -6.13 -0.79 4.81
N ASP A 10 -5.95 -0.57 6.11
CA ASP A 10 -4.86 0.22 6.67
C ASP A 10 -3.50 -0.45 6.49
N LEU A 11 -3.40 -1.76 6.74
CA LEU A 11 -2.19 -2.54 6.47
C LEU A 11 -1.90 -2.61 4.97
N LEU A 12 -2.91 -2.84 4.14
CA LEU A 12 -2.78 -2.82 2.68
C LEU A 12 -2.22 -1.46 2.19
N ALA A 13 -2.76 -0.36 2.72
CA ALA A 13 -2.30 0.99 2.44
C ALA A 13 -0.86 1.26 2.94
N GLY A 14 -0.50 0.72 4.11
CA GLY A 14 0.85 0.78 4.67
C GLY A 14 1.89 0.12 3.75
N PHE A 15 1.63 -1.11 3.32
CA PHE A 15 2.51 -1.80 2.37
C PHE A 15 2.62 -1.07 1.03
N PHE A 16 1.49 -0.58 0.50
CA PHE A 16 1.50 0.23 -0.72
C PHE A 16 2.46 1.41 -0.62
N MET A 17 2.42 2.15 0.49
CA MET A 17 3.22 3.35 0.69
C MET A 17 4.71 3.06 0.91
N GLU A 18 5.07 2.09 1.74
CA GLU A 18 6.49 1.79 1.99
C GLU A 18 7.17 1.16 0.78
N ILE A 19 6.50 0.25 0.06
CA ILE A 19 7.05 -0.32 -1.18
C ILE A 19 7.19 0.77 -2.26
N SER A 20 6.18 1.63 -2.43
CA SER A 20 6.25 2.76 -3.38
C SER A 20 7.39 3.72 -3.06
N LYS A 21 7.66 3.96 -1.77
CA LYS A 21 8.74 4.81 -1.29
C LYS A 21 10.11 4.17 -1.54
N ASN A 22 10.26 2.87 -1.35
CA ASN A 22 11.50 2.15 -1.63
C ASN A 22 11.82 2.15 -3.13
N ILE A 23 10.82 1.92 -3.98
CA ILE A 23 10.91 2.08 -5.44
C ILE A 23 11.37 3.50 -5.81
N LYS A 24 10.74 4.53 -5.24
CA LYS A 24 11.12 5.94 -5.51
C LYS A 24 12.56 6.27 -5.06
N LYS A 25 13.03 5.65 -3.98
CA LYS A 25 14.39 5.83 -3.45
C LYS A 25 15.46 5.05 -4.24
N GLY A 26 15.07 4.28 -5.26
CA GLY A 26 15.99 3.44 -6.02
C GLY A 26 16.41 2.16 -5.28
N ILE A 27 15.78 1.85 -4.14
CA ILE A 27 15.94 0.57 -3.44
C ILE A 27 15.00 -0.41 -4.13
N LEU A 28 15.39 -0.83 -5.33
CA LEU A 28 14.56 -1.55 -6.28
C LEU A 28 14.94 -3.05 -6.31
N SER A 29 13.94 -3.91 -6.25
CA SER A 29 14.02 -5.27 -6.78
C SER A 29 12.82 -5.55 -7.68
N GLU A 30 12.98 -6.42 -8.67
CA GLU A 30 11.90 -6.88 -9.56
C GLU A 30 10.69 -7.41 -8.76
N ALA A 31 10.98 -8.06 -7.62
CA ALA A 31 9.96 -8.53 -6.68
C ALA A 31 9.07 -7.40 -6.16
N MET A 32 9.59 -6.19 -5.90
CA MET A 32 8.77 -5.08 -5.40
C MET A 32 7.71 -4.60 -6.40
N TYR A 33 8.00 -4.65 -7.71
CA TYR A 33 6.98 -4.34 -8.72
C TYR A 33 5.89 -5.40 -8.78
N TYR A 34 6.29 -6.66 -8.60
CA TYR A 34 5.33 -7.75 -8.49
C TYR A 34 4.42 -7.58 -7.26
N GLU A 35 4.98 -7.25 -6.10
CA GLU A 35 4.22 -6.98 -4.87
C GLU A 35 3.26 -5.79 -5.05
N ILE A 36 3.70 -4.69 -5.66
CA ILE A 36 2.81 -3.58 -6.00
C ILE A 36 1.66 -4.03 -6.90
N GLY A 37 1.93 -4.91 -7.88
CA GLY A 37 0.90 -5.48 -8.74
C GLY A 37 -0.15 -6.26 -7.93
N LEU A 38 0.28 -7.06 -6.95
CA LEU A 38 -0.63 -7.78 -6.07
C LEU A 38 -1.46 -6.85 -5.19
N ILE A 39 -0.83 -5.84 -4.59
CA ILE A 39 -1.51 -4.82 -3.77
C ILE A 39 -2.58 -4.09 -4.59
N LYS A 40 -2.25 -3.63 -5.80
CA LYS A 40 -3.19 -2.93 -6.69
C LYS A 40 -4.36 -3.83 -7.09
N ARG A 41 -4.11 -5.12 -7.35
CA ARG A 41 -5.18 -6.09 -7.62
C ARG A 41 -6.11 -6.28 -6.42
N ALA A 42 -5.56 -6.44 -5.22
CA ALA A 42 -6.34 -6.57 -3.99
C ALA A 42 -7.18 -5.31 -3.74
N ALA A 43 -6.61 -4.12 -3.91
CA ALA A 43 -7.31 -2.85 -3.77
C ALA A 43 -8.45 -2.70 -4.79
N ASN A 44 -8.19 -3.01 -6.06
CA ASN A 44 -9.21 -2.94 -7.12
C ASN A 44 -10.40 -3.88 -6.83
N LYS A 45 -10.16 -5.08 -6.29
CA LYS A 45 -11.24 -6.01 -5.86
C LYS A 45 -12.14 -5.41 -4.77
N ARG A 46 -11.62 -4.47 -3.97
CA ARG A 46 -12.34 -3.76 -2.91
C ARG A 46 -12.93 -2.42 -3.39
N GLY A 47 -12.79 -2.09 -4.67
CA GLY A 47 -13.19 -0.78 -5.21
C GLY A 47 -12.29 0.38 -4.76
N LEU A 48 -11.08 0.10 -4.30
CA LEU A 48 -10.12 1.10 -3.83
C LEU A 48 -9.12 1.47 -4.92
N SER A 49 -8.99 2.76 -5.18
CA SER A 49 -7.91 3.32 -6.01
C SER A 49 -6.62 3.53 -5.22
N GLU A 50 -5.51 3.78 -5.91
CA GLU A 50 -4.26 4.20 -5.27
C GLU A 50 -4.43 5.48 -4.43
N MET A 51 -5.32 6.39 -4.85
CA MET A 51 -5.61 7.60 -4.08
C MET A 51 -6.32 7.26 -2.77
N ASN A 52 -7.22 6.27 -2.78
CA ASN A 52 -7.86 5.78 -1.55
C ASN A 52 -6.82 5.19 -0.60
N LEU A 53 -5.91 4.34 -1.10
CA LEU A 53 -4.83 3.77 -0.27
C LEU A 53 -3.95 4.87 0.35
N ARG A 54 -3.57 5.91 -0.41
CA ARG A 54 -2.83 7.05 0.13
C ARG A 54 -3.64 7.79 1.22
N ALA A 55 -4.92 8.02 0.99
CA ALA A 55 -5.79 8.70 1.95
C ALA A 55 -5.95 7.89 3.24
N ILE A 56 -6.15 6.57 3.14
CA ILE A 56 -6.20 5.64 4.28
C ILE A 56 -4.89 5.71 5.05
N TYR A 57 -3.75 5.58 4.37
CA TYR A 57 -2.44 5.66 5.03
C TYR A 57 -2.24 6.98 5.79
N LEU A 58 -2.57 8.12 5.16
CA LEU A 58 -2.42 9.43 5.80
C LEU A 58 -3.33 9.56 7.03
N ARG A 59 -4.57 9.07 6.95
CA ARG A 59 -5.50 9.07 8.09
C ARG A 59 -5.01 8.18 9.23
N THR A 60 -4.54 6.97 8.92
CA THR A 60 -4.14 6.00 9.95
C THR A 60 -2.78 6.32 10.57
N TYR A 61 -1.81 6.75 9.77
CA TYR A 61 -0.41 6.85 10.21
C TYR A 61 0.13 8.27 10.32
N LYS A 62 -0.57 9.31 9.83
CA LYS A 62 -0.18 10.71 10.10
C LYS A 62 -1.03 11.41 11.17
N VAL A 63 -2.26 10.96 11.43
CA VAL A 63 -3.05 11.48 12.56
C VAL A 63 -2.49 10.98 13.89
N ASN A 64 -1.83 9.82 13.89
CA ASN A 64 -1.15 9.25 15.07
C ASN A 64 0.27 9.83 15.33
N ILE A 65 0.65 10.90 14.63
CA ILE A 65 1.90 11.64 14.85
C ILE A 65 1.56 13.12 15.09
N SER A 66 0.73 13.40 16.09
CA SER A 66 0.81 14.67 16.80
C SER A 66 1.76 14.47 17.99
N PRO A 67 2.72 15.38 18.25
CA PRO A 67 3.50 15.35 19.48
C PRO A 67 2.63 15.49 20.73
#